data_AF-A0A7Y6UBX4-F1
#
_entry.id   AF-A0A7Y6UBX4-F1
#
_cell.length_a   1.000
_cell.length_b   1.000
_cell.length_c   1.000
_cell.angle_alpha   90.00
_cell.angle_beta   90.00
_cell.angle_gamma   90.00
#
_symmetry.space_group_name_H-M   'P 1'
#
loop_
_entity.id
_entity.type
_entity.pdbx_description
1 polymer ?
#
loop_
_entity_poly.entity_id
_entity_poly.type
_entity_poly.pdbx_seq_one_letter_code
_entity_poly.pdbx_strand_id
1 'polypeptide(L)'
;SGNEFFPFSVLGLKSQDLKYKGEPTYLEVGDNNVFRENATINRATDIGGTTRIGNNNLFLVSCHAGHDCQIGNHVIFSGFATAAGHVTVGDYAILAGCCAVHQFVSI
;
A
#
# COMPACT_ATOMS: atom_id res chain seq x y z
N SER A 1 5.17 15.76 -5.17
CA SER A 1 4.10 16.12 -6.13
C SER A 1 4.04 15.11 -7.26
N GLY A 2 2.96 15.08 -8.07
CA GLY A 2 2.87 14.26 -9.29
C GLY A 2 2.15 12.91 -9.16
N ASN A 3 1.47 12.64 -8.04
CA ASN A 3 0.67 11.42 -7.89
C ASN A 3 -0.61 11.48 -8.74
N GLU A 4 -0.96 10.36 -9.36
CA GLU A 4 -2.19 10.18 -10.13
C GLU A 4 -3.13 9.20 -9.40
N PHE A 5 -4.38 9.62 -9.23
CA PHE A 5 -5.40 8.84 -8.54
C PHE A 5 -6.58 8.60 -9.49
N PHE A 6 -6.82 7.34 -9.82
CA PHE A 6 -7.88 6.93 -10.72
C PHE A 6 -9.19 6.71 -9.93
N PRO A 7 -10.34 6.63 -10.63
CA PRO A 7 -11.64 6.47 -9.97
C PRO A 7 -11.67 5.36 -8.93
N PHE A 8 -12.26 5.67 -7.77
CA PHE A 8 -12.45 4.73 -6.67
C PHE A 8 -11.15 4.19 -6.04
N SER A 9 -9.98 4.77 -6.32
CA SER A 9 -8.80 4.53 -5.47
C SER A 9 -9.06 5.09 -4.07
N VAL A 10 -8.85 4.28 -3.03
CA VAL A 10 -9.15 4.64 -1.64
C VAL A 10 -7.89 4.47 -0.79
N LEU A 11 -7.27 5.59 -0.43
CA LEU A 11 -6.03 5.63 0.33
C LEU A 11 -6.25 6.24 1.72
N GLY A 12 -5.53 5.71 2.71
CA GLY A 12 -5.46 6.28 4.05
C GLY A 12 -6.63 5.94 4.97
N LEU A 13 -7.53 5.04 4.56
CA LEU A 13 -8.57 4.54 5.45
C LEU A 13 -8.00 3.66 6.57
N LYS A 14 -8.75 3.59 7.69
CA LYS A 14 -8.39 2.81 8.88
C LYS A 14 -7.94 1.40 8.55
N SER A 15 -7.05 0.86 9.37
CA SER A 15 -6.65 -0.55 9.31
C SER A 15 -7.88 -1.47 9.35
N GLN A 16 -7.79 -2.60 8.62
CA GLN A 16 -8.75 -3.70 8.72
C GLN A 16 -8.40 -4.66 9.87
N ASP A 17 -7.25 -4.47 10.52
CA ASP A 17 -6.84 -5.24 11.69
C ASP A 17 -7.81 -4.97 12.86
N LEU A 18 -8.30 -6.05 13.49
CA LEU A 18 -9.21 -5.99 14.64
C LEU A 18 -8.53 -5.36 15.89
N LYS A 19 -7.21 -5.29 15.90
CA LYS A 19 -6.45 -4.60 16.95
C LYS A 19 -6.62 -3.09 16.91
N TYR A 20 -6.88 -2.48 15.75
CA TYR A 20 -7.06 -1.04 15.61
C TYR A 20 -8.23 -0.53 16.47
N LYS A 21 -7.98 0.45 17.36
CA LYS A 21 -8.99 1.01 18.30
C LYS A 21 -9.33 2.47 18.04
N GLY A 22 -8.85 3.07 16.96
CA GLY A 22 -9.17 4.47 16.64
C GLY A 22 -8.01 5.44 16.85
N GLU A 23 -6.80 4.91 17.07
CA GLU A 23 -5.60 5.66 17.34
C GLU A 23 -5.22 6.58 16.17
N PRO A 24 -4.50 7.68 16.44
CA PRO A 24 -3.90 8.48 15.38
C PRO A 24 -2.81 7.66 14.68
N THR A 25 -3.10 7.24 13.45
CA THR A 25 -2.19 6.51 12.56
C THR A 25 -2.16 7.14 11.19
N TYR A 26 -1.10 6.83 10.43
CA TYR A 26 -0.73 7.58 9.24
C TYR A 26 -0.54 6.69 8.00
N LEU A 27 -0.72 7.32 6.85
CA LEU A 27 -0.23 6.86 5.56
C LEU A 27 0.65 7.97 5.01
N GLU A 28 1.88 7.64 4.66
CA GLU A 28 2.79 8.53 3.94
C GLU A 28 2.98 8.02 2.52
N VAL A 29 2.79 8.90 1.54
CA VAL A 29 2.96 8.61 0.11
C VAL A 29 3.95 9.60 -0.46
N GLY A 30 4.99 9.08 -1.12
CA GLY A 30 5.95 9.88 -1.86
C GLY A 30 5.36 10.43 -3.16
N ASP A 31 6.22 10.57 -4.16
CA ASP A 31 5.96 11.33 -5.37
C ASP A 31 5.82 10.44 -6.62
N ASN A 32 5.08 10.94 -7.61
CA ASN A 32 4.92 10.33 -8.94
C ASN A 32 4.40 8.89 -8.93
N ASN A 33 3.59 8.53 -7.94
CA ASN A 33 2.92 7.24 -7.89
C ASN A 33 1.62 7.28 -8.71
N VAL A 34 1.28 6.16 -9.34
CA VAL A 34 0.01 5.98 -10.04
C VAL A 34 -0.82 4.94 -9.30
N PHE A 35 -1.97 5.35 -8.78
CA PHE A 35 -2.94 4.48 -8.14
C PHE A 35 -4.13 4.30 -9.07
N ARG A 36 -4.20 3.13 -9.71
CA ARG A 36 -5.27 2.78 -10.63
C ARG A 36 -6.58 2.49 -9.89
N GLU A 37 -7.61 2.24 -10.68
CA GLU A 37 -8.99 2.09 -10.25
C GLU A 37 -9.12 1.07 -9.13
N ASN A 38 -9.88 1.40 -8.08
CA ASN A 38 -10.11 0.54 -6.91
C ASN A 38 -8.85 0.12 -6.12
N ALA A 39 -7.69 0.74 -6.34
CA ALA A 39 -6.53 0.49 -5.49
C ALA A 39 -6.82 0.92 -4.05
N THR A 40 -6.41 0.12 -3.07
CA THR A 40 -6.63 0.40 -1.65
C THR A 40 -5.33 0.37 -0.86
N ILE A 41 -5.11 1.38 -0.03
CA ILE A 41 -3.95 1.46 0.86
C ILE A 41 -4.45 1.86 2.25
N ASN A 42 -4.24 0.99 3.24
CA ASN A 42 -4.67 1.27 4.61
C ASN A 42 -3.54 1.92 5.40
N ARG A 43 -3.90 2.87 6.28
CA ARG A 43 -2.97 3.38 7.28
C ARG A 43 -2.65 2.30 8.32
N ALA A 44 -1.59 2.55 9.09
CA ALA A 44 -1.10 1.67 10.14
C ALA A 44 -2.13 1.35 11.24
N THR A 45 -1.81 0.33 12.05
CA THR A 45 -2.66 -0.15 13.15
C THR A 45 -2.33 0.50 14.49
N ASP A 46 -1.05 0.56 14.88
CA ASP A 46 -0.67 1.03 16.22
C ASP A 46 -0.48 2.55 16.27
N ILE A 47 -0.66 3.15 17.45
CA ILE A 47 -0.53 4.61 17.66
C ILE A 47 0.80 5.15 17.13
N GLY A 48 0.73 6.21 16.31
CA GLY A 48 1.92 6.79 15.68
C GLY A 48 2.47 5.98 14.49
N GLY A 49 1.92 4.79 14.24
CA GLY A 49 2.33 3.91 13.15
C GLY A 49 2.07 4.55 11.78
N THR A 50 2.86 4.11 10.80
CA THR A 50 2.80 4.65 9.43
C THR A 50 2.95 3.54 8.39
N THR A 51 1.96 3.42 7.50
CA THR A 51 2.16 2.73 6.21
C THR A 51 2.90 3.69 5.28
N ARG A 52 3.98 3.25 4.63
CA ARG A 52 4.80 4.09 3.74
C ARG A 52 4.79 3.56 2.31
N ILE A 53 4.52 4.45 1.37
CA ILE A 53 4.69 4.22 -0.07
C ILE A 53 5.76 5.19 -0.57
N GLY A 54 6.81 4.68 -1.22
CA GLY A 54 7.88 5.48 -1.82
C GLY A 54 7.45 6.21 -3.08
N ASN A 55 8.34 6.27 -4.06
CA ASN A 55 8.18 7.09 -5.26
C ASN A 55 8.09 6.27 -6.55
N ASN A 56 7.47 6.84 -7.57
CA ASN A 56 7.43 6.26 -8.93
C ASN A 56 6.83 4.85 -8.99
N ASN A 57 5.92 4.50 -8.07
CA ASN A 57 5.28 3.20 -8.04
C ASN A 57 4.03 3.17 -8.93
N LEU A 58 3.70 1.99 -9.44
CA LEU A 58 2.48 1.74 -10.20
C LEU A 58 1.64 0.67 -9.49
N PHE A 59 0.51 1.09 -8.93
CA PHE A 59 -0.51 0.20 -8.39
C PHE A 59 -1.60 0.05 -9.44
N LEU A 60 -1.66 -1.10 -10.11
CA LEU A 60 -2.69 -1.41 -11.10
C LEU A 60 -4.05 -1.69 -10.44
N VAL A 61 -5.07 -1.97 -11.26
CA VAL A 61 -6.47 -2.09 -10.83
C VAL A 61 -6.64 -3.02 -9.62
N SER A 62 -7.40 -2.58 -8.63
CA SER A 62 -7.80 -3.36 -7.45
C SER A 62 -6.64 -3.95 -6.64
N CYS A 63 -5.47 -3.32 -6.65
CA CYS A 63 -4.37 -3.71 -5.76
C CYS A 63 -4.65 -3.32 -4.31
N HIS A 64 -3.99 -4.00 -3.38
CA HIS A 64 -4.09 -3.72 -1.95
C HIS A 64 -2.70 -3.69 -1.29
N ALA A 65 -2.46 -2.66 -0.47
CA ALA A 65 -1.43 -2.69 0.56
C ALA A 65 -2.08 -2.49 1.94
N GLY A 66 -1.90 -3.48 2.80
CA GLY A 66 -2.39 -3.49 4.16
C GLY A 66 -1.72 -2.46 5.07
N HIS A 67 -2.16 -2.47 6.32
CA HIS A 67 -1.60 -1.62 7.37
C HIS A 67 -0.10 -1.91 7.58
N ASP A 68 0.66 -0.89 7.96
CA ASP A 68 2.07 -0.99 8.34
C ASP A 68 3.03 -1.46 7.22
N CYS A 69 2.54 -1.55 5.98
CA CYS A 69 3.38 -1.89 4.84
C CYS A 69 4.44 -0.82 4.57
N GLN A 70 5.60 -1.28 4.10
CA GLN A 70 6.74 -0.45 3.71
C GLN A 70 7.06 -0.75 2.23
N ILE A 71 6.54 0.07 1.32
CA ILE A 71 6.73 -0.09 -0.12
C ILE A 71 7.77 0.91 -0.59
N GLY A 72 8.83 0.41 -1.25
CA GLY A 72 9.92 1.20 -1.79
C GLY A 72 9.55 2.04 -3.02
N ASN A 73 10.52 2.18 -3.92
CA ASN A 73 10.43 2.98 -5.14
C ASN A 73 10.39 2.12 -6.40
N HIS A 74 9.77 2.61 -7.46
CA HIS A 74 9.71 1.92 -8.75
C HIS A 74 9.09 0.51 -8.69
N VAL A 75 8.22 0.26 -7.71
CA VAL A 75 7.51 -0.99 -7.51
C VAL A 75 6.27 -1.04 -8.39
N ILE A 76 6.00 -2.22 -8.97
CA ILE A 76 4.76 -2.47 -9.71
C ILE A 76 3.93 -3.50 -8.95
N PHE A 77 2.76 -3.09 -8.49
CA PHE A 77 1.69 -4.00 -8.09
C PHE A 77 0.82 -4.25 -9.33
N SER A 78 0.95 -5.43 -9.93
CA SER A 78 0.09 -5.81 -11.05
C SER A 78 -1.35 -6.03 -10.59
N GLY A 79 -2.32 -5.95 -11.51
CA GLY A 79 -3.75 -5.97 -11.16
C GLY A 79 -4.12 -7.07 -10.16
N PHE A 80 -4.89 -6.70 -9.13
CA PHE A 80 -5.30 -7.57 -8.02
C PHE A 80 -4.17 -8.11 -7.11
N ALA A 81 -2.92 -7.65 -7.26
CA ALA A 81 -1.86 -7.99 -6.32
C ALA A 81 -2.16 -7.41 -4.93
N THR A 82 -1.95 -8.22 -3.90
CA THR A 82 -2.26 -7.89 -2.51
C THR A 82 -1.07 -8.13 -1.61
N ALA A 83 -0.70 -7.12 -0.83
CA ALA A 83 0.20 -7.24 0.31
C ALA A 83 -0.59 -7.13 1.62
N ALA A 84 -0.53 -8.17 2.45
CA ALA A 84 -1.13 -8.15 3.78
C ALA A 84 -0.38 -7.19 4.73
N GLY A 85 -0.82 -7.07 5.99
CA GLY A 85 -0.20 -6.16 6.95
C GLY A 85 1.30 -6.44 7.20
N HIS A 86 2.06 -5.38 7.48
CA HIS A 86 3.50 -5.42 7.79
C HIS A 86 4.40 -5.98 6.68
N VAL A 87 3.95 -6.01 5.42
CA VAL A 87 4.79 -6.43 4.29
C VAL A 87 5.80 -5.34 3.94
N THR A 88 7.03 -5.73 3.68
CA THR A 88 8.07 -4.85 3.11
C THR A 88 8.34 -5.25 1.67
N VAL A 89 8.35 -4.28 0.76
CA VAL A 89 8.69 -4.49 -0.66
C VAL A 89 9.81 -3.53 -1.05
N GLY A 90 10.95 -4.08 -1.43
CA GLY A 90 12.11 -3.32 -1.88
C GLY A 90 11.91 -2.63 -3.23
N ASP A 91 12.87 -1.77 -3.58
CA ASP A 91 12.85 -1.00 -4.83
C ASP A 91 12.86 -1.92 -6.06
N TYR A 92 12.20 -1.49 -7.14
CA TYR A 92 12.14 -2.17 -8.44
C TYR A 92 11.49 -3.56 -8.44
N ALA A 93 10.84 -3.97 -7.36
CA ALA A 93 10.10 -5.22 -7.31
C ALA A 93 8.84 -5.18 -8.19
N ILE A 94 8.43 -6.35 -8.71
CA ILE A 94 7.19 -6.53 -9.45
C ILE A 94 6.38 -7.64 -8.78
N LEU A 95 5.23 -7.28 -8.24
CA LEU A 95 4.25 -8.21 -7.73
C LEU A 95 3.34 -8.60 -8.90
N ALA A 96 3.37 -9.89 -9.25
CA ALA A 96 2.59 -10.42 -10.36
C ALA A 96 1.07 -10.32 -10.11
N GLY A 97 0.29 -10.32 -11.19
CA GLY A 97 -1.17 -10.17 -11.09
C GLY A 97 -1.78 -11.26 -10.20
N CYS A 98 -2.75 -10.87 -9.39
CA CYS A 98 -3.44 -11.75 -8.43
C CYS A 98 -2.53 -12.43 -7.39
N CYS A 99 -1.27 -12.04 -7.22
CA CYS A 99 -0.43 -12.61 -6.17
C CYS A 99 -0.85 -12.09 -4.78
N ALA A 100 -0.72 -12.94 -3.76
CA ALA A 100 -0.94 -12.56 -2.37
C ALA A 100 0.36 -12.72 -1.58
N VAL A 101 0.78 -11.64 -0.92
CA VAL A 101 1.94 -11.62 -0.01
C VAL A 101 1.42 -11.69 1.41
N HIS A 102 1.79 -12.76 2.11
CA HIS A 102 1.38 -12.98 3.49
C HIS A 102 2.00 -11.95 4.44
N GLN A 103 1.35 -11.69 5.59
CA GLN A 103 1.80 -10.71 6.56
C GLN A 103 3.24 -10.98 7.03
N PHE A 104 3.98 -9.90 7.30
CA PHE A 104 5.39 -9.89 7.74
C PHE A 104 6.44 -10.40 6.73
N VAL A 105 6.06 -10.67 5.48
CA VAL A 105 7.02 -11.05 4.44
C VAL A 105 7.81 -9.82 3.96
N SER A 106 9.08 -10.03 3.62
CA SER A 106 9.93 -9.05 2.93
C SER A 106 10.31 -9.59 1.55
N ILE A 107 10.17 -8.74 0.54
CA ILE A 107 10.50 -9.02 -0.88
C ILE A 107 11.57 -8.05 -1.34
#